data_AF-A0AAW5EY51-F1
#
_entry.id   AF-A0AAW5EY51-F1
#
_cell.length_a   1.000
_cell.length_b   1.000
_cell.length_c   1.000
_cell.angle_alpha   90.00
_cell.angle_beta   90.00
_cell.angle_gamma   90.00
#
_symmetry.space_group_name_H-M   'P 1'
#
loop_
_entity.id
_entity.type
_entity.pdbx_description
1 polymer ?
#
loop_
_entity_poly.entity_id
_entity_poly.type
_entity_poly.pdbx_seq_one_letter_code
_entity_poly.pdbx_strand_id
1 'polypeptide(L)'
;NILDGTIHFLEQQTGIVAERHPGGQYVMDNSYRRRIDAMQYVISHDDGQKTTDLSKADVVLVGVSRTSKTPTCFYLANRGIRAANIPLVPHAPLPVGLEDFRGLVVGLTIDPHTLLEIRRSRVGMMLPGRSIV
;
A
#
# COMPACT_ATOMS: atom_id res chain seq x y z
N ASN A 1 5.47 26.07 17.06
CA ASN A 1 5.23 24.76 16.42
C ASN A 1 3.93 24.90 15.62
N ILE A 2 3.86 24.43 14.37
CA ILE A 2 2.69 24.62 13.48
C ILE A 2 1.37 24.06 14.06
N LEU A 3 1.46 23.15 15.03
CA LEU A 3 0.29 22.53 15.66
C LEU A 3 -0.24 23.29 16.88
N ASP A 4 0.48 24.30 17.41
CA ASP A 4 0.12 24.95 18.68
C ASP A 4 -1.27 25.59 18.63
N GLY A 5 -1.65 26.24 17.51
CA GLY A 5 -2.97 26.84 17.36
C GLY A 5 -4.10 25.80 17.34
N THR A 6 -3.88 24.62 16.75
CA THR A 6 -4.88 23.54 16.72
C THR A 6 -5.02 22.90 18.10
N ILE A 7 -3.91 22.69 18.80
CA ILE A 7 -3.91 22.15 20.17
C ILE A 7 -4.71 23.10 21.08
N HIS A 8 -4.44 24.40 21.00
CA HIS A 8 -5.14 25.38 21.84
C HIS A 8 -6.65 25.42 21.58
N PHE A 9 -7.06 25.34 20.30
CA PHE A 9 -8.48 25.23 19.96
C PHE A 9 -9.13 23.99 20.59
N LEU A 10 -8.47 22.83 20.53
CA LEU A 10 -9.00 21.59 21.12
C LEU A 10 -9.10 21.65 22.64
N GLU A 11 -8.13 22.29 23.32
CA GLU A 11 -8.20 22.51 24.78
C GLU A 11 -9.43 23.34 25.16
N GLN A 12 -9.71 24.40 24.40
CA GLN A 12 -10.88 25.26 24.65
C GLN A 12 -12.21 24.52 24.42
N GLN A 13 -12.29 23.68 23.38
CA GLN A 13 -13.53 22.97 23.05
C GLN A 13 -13.80 21.78 23.96
N THR A 14 -12.76 21.08 24.41
CA THR A 14 -12.90 19.89 25.25
C THR A 14 -12.82 20.20 26.74
N GLY A 15 -12.26 21.36 27.13
CA GLY A 15 -11.95 21.71 28.52
C GLY A 15 -10.77 20.93 29.10
N ILE A 16 -10.07 20.13 28.29
CA ILE A 16 -8.95 19.28 28.70
C ILE A 16 -7.65 19.96 28.29
N VAL A 17 -6.75 20.21 29.25
CA VAL A 17 -5.41 20.73 28.97
C VAL A 17 -4.57 19.63 28.31
N ALA A 18 -3.89 19.98 27.22
CA ALA A 18 -3.09 19.03 26.45
C ALA A 18 -1.86 18.58 27.24
N GLU A 19 -1.73 17.28 27.44
CA GLU A 19 -0.51 16.69 27.98
C GLU A 19 0.63 16.80 26.97
N ARG A 20 1.70 17.51 27.35
CA ARG A 20 2.93 17.59 26.54
C ARG A 20 3.93 16.57 27.05
N HIS A 21 3.74 15.31 26.67
CA HIS A 21 4.68 14.21 26.92
C HIS A 21 5.57 13.99 25.68
N PRO A 22 6.83 14.45 25.66
CA PRO A 22 7.78 14.08 24.61
C PRO A 22 7.95 12.55 24.60
N GLY A 23 7.73 11.91 23.46
CA GLY A 23 7.89 10.46 23.33
C GLY A 23 6.71 9.59 23.81
N GLY A 24 5.55 10.17 24.17
CA GLY A 24 4.34 9.42 24.53
C GLY A 24 3.70 8.58 23.40
N GLN A 25 4.35 8.49 22.24
CA GLN A 25 3.87 7.78 21.05
C GLN A 25 3.88 6.24 21.18
N TYR A 26 4.43 5.70 22.26
CA TYR A 26 4.63 4.25 22.46
C TYR A 26 3.51 3.55 23.22
N VAL A 27 2.27 4.04 23.19
CA VAL A 27 1.15 3.21 23.61
C VAL A 27 0.86 2.22 22.48
N MET A 28 1.34 0.99 22.66
CA MET A 28 1.11 -0.15 21.78
C MET A 28 -0.37 -0.57 21.82
N ASP A 29 -1.24 0.29 21.28
CA ASP A 29 -2.67 0.05 21.17
C ASP A 29 -2.96 -0.96 20.05
N ASN A 30 -4.15 -1.59 20.10
CA ASN A 30 -4.64 -2.52 19.09
C ASN A 30 -4.57 -1.94 17.67
N SER A 31 -4.75 -0.63 17.51
CA SER A 31 -4.62 0.06 16.22
C SER A 31 -3.19 -0.02 15.66
N TYR A 32 -2.16 0.15 16.50
CA TYR A 32 -0.77 0.02 16.10
C TYR A 32 -0.45 -1.44 15.73
N ARG A 33 -0.90 -2.41 16.54
CA ARG A 33 -0.70 -3.84 16.25
C ARG A 33 -1.34 -4.26 14.92
N ARG A 34 -2.54 -3.77 14.61
CA ARG A 34 -3.19 -4.01 13.31
C ARG A 34 -2.36 -3.48 12.14
N ARG A 35 -1.74 -2.31 12.27
CA ARG A 35 -0.85 -1.75 11.23
C ARG A 35 0.39 -2.62 11.03
N ILE A 36 1.02 -3.08 12.11
CA ILE A 36 2.17 -3.99 12.02
C ILE A 36 1.78 -5.29 11.31
N ASP A 37 0.68 -5.93 11.72
CA ASP A 37 0.18 -7.16 11.08
C ASP A 37 -0.11 -6.95 9.59
N ALA A 38 -0.73 -5.83 9.23
CA ALA A 38 -1.04 -5.48 7.85
C ALA A 38 0.22 -5.24 7.01
N MET A 39 1.22 -4.56 7.58
CA MET A 39 2.51 -4.32 6.91
C MET A 39 3.26 -5.64 6.67
N GLN A 40 3.29 -6.53 7.67
CA GLN A 40 3.87 -7.87 7.52
C GLN A 40 3.16 -8.67 6.43
N TYR A 41 1.81 -8.58 6.37
CA TYR A 41 1.03 -9.21 5.32
C TYR A 41 1.44 -8.67 3.93
N VAL A 42 1.46 -7.35 3.73
CA VAL A 42 1.83 -6.74 2.45
C VAL A 42 3.25 -7.12 2.02
N ILE A 43 4.25 -6.99 2.90
CA ILE A 43 5.65 -7.36 2.59
C ILE A 43 5.74 -8.82 2.13
N SER A 44 5.01 -9.71 2.81
CA SER A 44 5.02 -11.13 2.47
C SER A 44 4.33 -11.47 1.14
N HIS A 45 3.52 -10.56 0.59
CA HIS A 45 2.75 -10.75 -0.66
C HIS A 45 3.21 -9.85 -1.83
N ASP A 46 4.08 -8.86 -1.61
CA ASP A 46 4.54 -7.95 -2.66
C ASP A 46 5.64 -8.58 -3.56
N ASP A 47 6.45 -9.50 -3.02
CA ASP A 47 7.63 -10.07 -3.68
C ASP A 47 7.43 -11.46 -4.33
N GLY A 48 6.20 -11.85 -4.66
CA GLY A 48 5.93 -13.01 -5.54
C GLY A 48 6.33 -14.40 -5.03
N GLN A 49 6.91 -14.49 -3.83
CA GLN A 49 7.43 -15.73 -3.22
C GLN A 49 6.35 -16.52 -2.45
N LYS A 50 5.30 -15.84 -1.97
CA LYS A 50 4.16 -16.51 -1.32
C LYS A 50 2.97 -16.45 -2.24
N THR A 51 2.95 -17.40 -3.15
CA THR A 51 1.73 -17.79 -3.83
C THR A 51 0.64 -18.09 -2.77
N THR A 52 -0.42 -17.29 -2.81
CA THR A 52 -1.81 -17.77 -2.79
C THR A 52 -2.53 -18.05 -1.47
N ASP A 53 -2.04 -17.59 -0.31
CA ASP A 53 -2.92 -17.52 0.88
C ASP A 53 -3.66 -16.17 0.96
N LEU A 54 -4.76 -16.08 0.20
CA LEU A 54 -5.67 -14.93 0.24
C LEU A 54 -6.65 -14.98 1.43
N SER A 55 -6.63 -16.03 2.26
CA SER A 55 -7.63 -16.22 3.33
C SER A 55 -7.63 -15.10 4.37
N LYS A 56 -6.48 -14.44 4.54
CA LYS A 56 -6.27 -13.33 5.48
C LYS A 56 -6.30 -11.95 4.83
N ALA A 57 -6.53 -11.87 3.52
CA ALA A 57 -6.62 -10.60 2.82
C ALA A 57 -7.93 -9.88 3.17
N ASP A 58 -7.83 -8.61 3.55
CA ASP A 58 -9.00 -7.73 3.66
C ASP A 58 -9.40 -7.23 2.27
N VAL A 59 -8.41 -7.04 1.38
CA VAL A 59 -8.59 -6.58 0.01
C VAL A 59 -7.54 -7.17 -0.92
N VAL A 60 -7.93 -7.47 -2.15
CA VAL A 60 -7.02 -7.90 -3.21
C VAL A 60 -6.95 -6.82 -4.28
N LEU A 61 -5.73 -6.34 -4.57
CA LEU A 61 -5.48 -5.41 -5.67
C LEU A 61 -4.99 -6.19 -6.89
N VAL A 62 -5.70 -6.05 -8.00
CA VAL A 62 -5.35 -6.69 -9.29
C VAL A 62 -5.01 -5.64 -10.34
N GLY A 63 -4.14 -5.99 -11.30
CA GLY A 63 -3.83 -5.13 -12.44
C GLY A 63 -2.47 -5.39 -13.05
N VAL A 64 -2.22 -4.83 -14.23
CA VAL A 64 -0.95 -5.02 -14.96
C VAL A 64 0.24 -4.38 -14.24
N SER A 65 1.45 -4.82 -14.53
CA SER A 65 2.66 -4.16 -13.99
C SER A 65 2.64 -2.65 -14.28
N ARG A 66 3.00 -1.85 -13.26
CA ARG A 66 3.02 -0.37 -13.24
C ARG A 66 1.68 0.38 -13.06
N THR A 67 0.69 -0.27 -12.46
CA THR A 67 -0.57 0.38 -12.02
C THR A 67 -0.56 0.81 -10.54
N SER A 68 0.61 1.10 -9.97
CA SER A 68 0.77 1.55 -8.58
C SER A 68 0.28 0.61 -7.46
N LYS A 69 -0.01 -0.67 -7.75
CA LYS A 69 -0.45 -1.66 -6.75
C LYS A 69 0.44 -1.71 -5.50
N THR A 70 1.76 -1.84 -5.65
CA THR A 70 2.70 -1.91 -4.52
C THR A 70 2.59 -0.68 -3.60
N PRO A 71 2.75 0.58 -4.08
CA PRO A 71 2.49 1.77 -3.25
C PRO A 71 1.12 1.79 -2.59
N THR A 72 0.07 1.39 -3.31
CA THR A 72 -1.30 1.35 -2.77
C THR A 72 -1.44 0.31 -1.66
N CYS A 73 -0.86 -0.89 -1.79
CA CYS A 73 -0.85 -1.90 -0.73
C CYS A 73 -0.16 -1.37 0.54
N PHE A 74 1.02 -0.75 0.41
CA PHE A 74 1.74 -0.17 1.55
C PHE A 74 0.96 0.97 2.22
N TYR A 75 0.28 1.82 1.43
CA TYR A 75 -0.60 2.85 1.96
C TYR A 75 -1.74 2.25 2.80
N LEU A 76 -2.39 1.20 2.29
CA LEU A 76 -3.48 0.50 2.98
C LEU A 76 -2.99 -0.21 4.26
N ALA A 77 -1.80 -0.81 4.23
CA ALA A 77 -1.22 -1.42 5.42
C ALA A 77 -0.91 -0.41 6.53
N ASN A 78 -0.48 0.82 6.19
CA ASN A 78 -0.35 1.92 7.15
C ASN A 78 -1.69 2.32 7.79
N ARG A 79 -2.82 1.97 7.17
CA ARG A 79 -4.18 2.11 7.73
C ARG A 79 -4.65 0.85 8.46
N GLY A 80 -3.84 -0.21 8.53
CA GLY A 80 -4.17 -1.47 9.20
C GLY A 80 -4.93 -2.46 8.32
N ILE A 81 -4.86 -2.32 6.99
CA ILE A 81 -5.59 -3.16 6.03
C ILE A 81 -4.61 -4.12 5.34
N ARG A 82 -4.89 -5.43 5.41
CA ARG A 82 -4.13 -6.50 4.75
C ARG A 82 -4.45 -6.55 3.27
N ALA A 83 -3.65 -5.87 2.47
CA ALA A 83 -3.80 -5.82 1.02
C ALA A 83 -2.91 -6.86 0.31
N ALA A 84 -3.50 -7.71 -0.53
CA ALA A 84 -2.75 -8.63 -1.39
C ALA A 84 -2.48 -7.99 -2.76
N ASN A 85 -1.24 -8.03 -3.23
CA ASN A 85 -0.84 -7.50 -4.54
C ASN A 85 -0.79 -8.64 -5.57
N ILE A 86 -1.78 -8.70 -6.46
CA ILE A 86 -1.91 -9.79 -7.43
C ILE A 86 -1.70 -9.25 -8.85
N PRO A 87 -0.56 -9.53 -9.50
CA PRO A 87 -0.30 -9.06 -10.86
C PRO A 87 -1.17 -9.80 -11.87
N LEU A 88 -1.79 -9.05 -12.78
CA LEU A 88 -2.42 -9.61 -13.97
C LEU A 88 -1.44 -9.58 -15.13
N VAL A 89 -1.10 -10.77 -15.64
CA VAL A 89 -0.25 -10.93 -16.82
C VAL A 89 -1.15 -11.29 -18.00
N PRO A 90 -1.10 -10.54 -19.12
CA PRO A 90 -1.89 -10.87 -20.30
C PRO A 90 -1.67 -12.31 -20.74
N HIS A 91 -2.75 -13.01 -21.08
CA HIS A 91 -2.76 -14.42 -21.54
C HIS A 91 -2.30 -15.47 -20.53
N ALA A 92 -1.91 -15.07 -19.32
CA ALA A 92 -1.68 -16.01 -18.21
C ALA A 92 -3.01 -16.36 -17.53
N PRO A 93 -3.14 -17.57 -16.98
CA PRO A 93 -4.28 -17.89 -16.11
C PRO A 93 -4.29 -16.96 -14.89
N LEU A 94 -5.47 -16.79 -14.29
CA LEU A 94 -5.58 -16.06 -13.04
C LEU A 94 -4.76 -16.76 -11.94
N PRO A 95 -4.15 -16.00 -11.02
CA PRO A 95 -3.43 -16.58 -9.89
C PRO A 95 -4.34 -17.47 -9.03
N VAL A 96 -3.82 -18.59 -8.55
CA VAL A 96 -4.58 -19.59 -7.78
C VAL A 96 -5.24 -18.94 -6.55
N GLY A 97 -6.48 -19.32 -6.26
CA GLY A 97 -7.26 -18.80 -5.12
C GLY A 97 -7.94 -17.45 -5.37
N LEU A 98 -7.64 -16.73 -6.47
CA LEU A 98 -8.31 -15.46 -6.77
C LEU A 98 -9.79 -15.66 -7.15
N GLU A 99 -10.11 -16.71 -7.91
CA GLU A 99 -11.50 -17.04 -8.31
C GLU A 99 -12.35 -17.48 -7.10
N ASP A 100 -11.71 -18.09 -6.10
CA ASP A 100 -12.36 -18.54 -4.87
C ASP A 100 -12.43 -17.45 -3.79
N PHE A 101 -11.72 -16.34 -3.97
CA PHE A 101 -11.74 -15.24 -3.02
C PHE A 101 -13.12 -14.58 -3.01
N ARG A 102 -13.70 -14.44 -1.80
CA ARG A 102 -15.04 -13.85 -1.59
C ARG A 102 -15.00 -12.43 -1.03
N GLY A 103 -13.80 -11.90 -0.75
CA GLY A 103 -13.62 -10.54 -0.24
C GLY A 103 -13.60 -9.48 -1.34
N LEU A 104 -13.22 -8.27 -0.98
CA LEU A 104 -13.15 -7.14 -1.91
C LEU A 104 -11.97 -7.30 -2.88
N VAL A 105 -12.27 -7.30 -4.19
CA VAL A 105 -11.27 -7.26 -5.26
C VAL A 105 -11.34 -5.90 -5.96
N VAL A 106 -10.21 -5.22 -6.08
CA VAL A 106 -10.11 -3.90 -6.72
C VAL A 106 -9.13 -3.96 -7.89
N GLY A 107 -9.63 -3.64 -9.09
CA GLY A 107 -8.81 -3.51 -10.28
C GLY A 107 -8.17 -2.12 -10.39
N LEU A 108 -6.84 -2.06 -10.41
CA LEU A 108 -6.09 -0.86 -10.73
C LEU A 108 -5.72 -0.85 -12.21
N THR A 109 -6.26 0.12 -12.93
CA THR A 109 -6.00 0.35 -14.35
C THR A 109 -5.21 1.64 -14.53
N ILE A 110 -4.69 1.84 -15.75
CA ILE A 110 -3.95 3.03 -16.14
C ILE A 110 -4.19 3.27 -17.62
N ASP A 111 -4.13 4.53 -18.03
CA ASP A 111 -4.10 4.89 -19.44
C ASP A 111 -2.96 4.14 -20.18
N PRO A 112 -3.23 3.49 -21.34
CA PRO A 112 -2.23 2.74 -22.08
C PRO A 112 -1.03 3.57 -22.55
N HIS A 113 -1.22 4.84 -22.94
CA HIS A 113 -0.13 5.70 -23.40
C HIS A 113 0.83 6.01 -22.25
N THR A 114 0.28 6.41 -21.11
CA THR A 114 1.01 6.64 -19.86
C THR A 114 1.78 5.39 -19.42
N LEU A 115 1.15 4.21 -19.53
CA LEU A 115 1.79 2.95 -19.19
C LEU A 115 3.01 2.65 -20.08
N LEU A 116 2.89 2.92 -21.38
CA LEU A 116 4.00 2.76 -22.33
C LEU A 116 5.16 3.69 -21.98
N GLU A 117 4.89 4.95 -21.64
CA GLU A 117 5.90 5.92 -21.22
C GLU A 117 6.65 5.46 -19.96
N ILE A 118 5.92 5.06 -18.91
CA ILE A 118 6.50 4.54 -17.65
C ILE A 118 7.35 3.27 -17.90
N ARG A 119 6.91 2.41 -18.82
CA ARG A 119 7.66 1.20 -19.19
C ARG A 119 8.94 1.56 -19.95
N ARG A 120 8.88 2.47 -20.92
CA ARG A 120 10.06 2.94 -21.67
C ARG A 120 11.09 3.63 -20.77
N SER A 121 10.64 4.50 -19.87
CA SER A 121 11.49 5.18 -18.89
C SER A 121 12.34 4.21 -18.06
N ARG A 122 11.75 3.11 -17.58
CA ARG A 122 12.50 2.10 -16.80
C ARG A 122 13.48 1.29 -17.62
N VAL A 123 13.14 0.97 -18.88
CA VAL A 123 14.08 0.27 -19.79
C VAL A 123 15.28 1.17 -20.08
N GLY A 124 15.06 2.46 -20.31
CA GLY A 124 16.12 3.45 -20.50
C GLY A 124 17.06 3.56 -19.30
N MET A 125 16.53 3.46 -18.06
CA MET A 125 17.34 3.43 -16.84
C MET A 125 18.10 2.11 -16.61
N MET A 126 17.69 1.02 -17.27
CA MET A 126 18.33 -0.30 -17.17
C MET A 126 19.44 -0.53 -18.21
N LEU A 127 19.58 0.34 -19.21
CA LEU A 127 20.64 0.27 -20.22
C LEU A 127 21.74 1.29 -19.88
N PRO A 128 22.93 0.86 -19.42
CA PRO A 128 24.04 1.78 -19.23
C PRO A 128 24.57 2.22 -20.60
N GLY A 129 24.56 3.53 -20.88
CA GLY A 129 25.39 4.09 -21.95
C GLY A 129 24.69 4.66 -23.18
N ARG A 130 23.66 5.49 -23.02
CA ARG A 130 23.35 6.50 -24.06
C ARG A 130 23.35 7.90 -23.45
N SER A 131 24.56 8.47 -23.37
CA SER A 131 24.70 9.93 -23.38
C SER A 131 24.00 10.46 -24.61
N ILE A 132 23.04 11.35 -24.38
CA ILE A 132 22.39 12.13 -25.42
C ILE A 132 23.43 13.16 -25.84
N VAL A 133 23.95 13.00 -27.06
CA VAL A 133 24.61 14.09 -27.81
C VAL A 133 23.52 14.85 -28.53
#